data_AF-A0A1H2KWV3-F1
#
_entry.id   AF-A0A1H2KWV3-F1
#
_cell.length_a   1.000
_cell.length_b   1.000
_cell.length_c   1.000
_cell.angle_alpha   90.00
_cell.angle_beta   90.00
_cell.angle_gamma   90.00
#
_symmetry.space_group_name_H-M   'P 1'
#
loop_
_entity.id
_entity.type
_entity.pdbx_description
1 polymer ?
#
loop_
_entity_poly.entity_id
_entity_poly.type
_entity_poly.pdbx_seq_one_letter_code
_entity_poly.pdbx_strand_id
1 'polypeptide(L)'
;MIFIRRKFGSDPVYKFAMRSYLAYIIEKRFNLEWYIEGGRSRTGKLRKPMLGLLNYVVDAVGQLDDADVTIVPTSIVYDQLQEVGAIAAEDAGGVKKPEGVGWLLRYAKAQRSYLGDARVRFGRPISMRAALDEAGDGPARLEKVAFRVMDEINSATPITATSLVGFAALGAQDRAYTLPEIEAVLAPLLDYIERRGLPGPDPALCRGVGLVRTLRVLAGNGVVSCYEGGSEQVWSVVPENRAVAAYYRNGALHHFVDRAIVEMGMLALAEGEVKAGSTPIRSNHVGSPPAPDENLLTAAQREALRIRDLLKFEFFFPPKTEFLHRLGIELDLLAPGWRAVYPTQEWTYEVLHGHTGALLARRTLQPFFDAQLVVATKLVELGNTSQEKDVLIADCLGLGRQLALQAVLRSKDSVSKDLYDGAYRLADNRGLIHGEDIVDLRVARQDWLDEVELMRDRLARIASIEDLQPDVFGEEEQ
;
A
#
# COMPACT_ATOMS: atom_id res chain seq x y z
N MET A 1 19.16 11.61 22.63
CA MET A 1 18.80 10.18 22.46
C MET A 1 18.06 9.72 23.71
N ILE A 2 16.83 9.22 23.57
CA ILE A 2 15.99 8.79 24.71
C ILE A 2 15.85 7.26 24.63
N PHE A 3 16.14 6.56 25.72
CA PHE A 3 15.95 5.10 25.79
C PHE A 3 14.54 4.79 26.30
N ILE A 4 13.72 4.19 25.43
CA ILE A 4 12.32 3.87 25.75
C ILE A 4 12.14 2.35 25.72
N ARG A 5 11.53 1.80 26.78
CA ARG A 5 11.14 0.37 26.83
C ARG A 5 10.12 0.06 25.74
N ARG A 6 10.28 -1.06 25.03
CA ARG A 6 9.31 -1.50 24.01
C ARG A 6 7.94 -1.87 24.57
N LYS A 7 7.89 -2.33 25.83
CA LYS A 7 6.65 -2.62 26.57
C LYS A 7 6.72 -1.92 27.92
N PHE A 8 5.70 -1.11 28.22
CA PHE A 8 5.63 -0.33 29.46
C PHE A 8 4.98 -1.16 30.59
N GLY A 9 4.16 -2.16 30.22
CA GLY A 9 3.44 -3.00 31.17
C GLY A 9 2.49 -2.19 32.06
N SER A 10 2.28 -2.68 33.28
CA SER A 10 1.49 -2.03 34.32
C SER A 10 2.31 -1.09 35.22
N ASP A 11 3.59 -0.84 34.92
CA ASP A 11 4.51 0.00 35.72
C ASP A 11 4.04 1.47 35.73
N PRO A 12 3.44 1.97 36.83
CA PRO A 12 2.89 3.31 36.88
C PRO A 12 3.98 4.37 37.01
N VAL A 13 5.12 4.02 37.62
CA VAL A 13 6.26 4.93 37.83
C VAL A 13 6.92 5.25 36.50
N TYR A 14 7.14 4.23 35.66
CA TYR A 14 7.70 4.43 34.34
C TYR A 14 6.81 5.31 33.45
N LYS A 15 5.48 5.08 33.47
CA LYS A 15 4.53 5.92 32.73
C LYS A 15 4.55 7.37 33.20
N PHE A 16 4.57 7.60 34.52
CA PHE A 16 4.64 8.94 35.10
C PHE A 16 5.95 9.66 34.74
N ALA A 17 7.10 8.98 34.86
CA ALA A 17 8.41 9.52 34.52
C ALA A 17 8.49 9.90 33.03
N MET A 18 8.03 9.02 32.13
CA MET A 18 7.98 9.30 30.70
C MET A 18 7.10 10.49 30.36
N ARG A 19 5.88 10.55 30.92
CA ARG A 19 4.95 11.67 30.70
C ARG A 19 5.55 12.99 31.18
N SER A 20 6.13 13.00 32.39
CA SER A 20 6.73 14.21 32.97
C SER A 20 7.95 14.68 32.18
N TYR A 21 8.78 13.76 31.69
CA TYR A 21 9.93 14.07 30.87
C TYR A 21 9.55 14.66 29.50
N LEU A 22 8.52 14.11 28.85
CA LEU A 22 8.02 14.68 27.59
C LEU A 22 7.39 16.05 27.80
N ALA A 23 6.63 16.24 28.88
CA ALA A 23 6.10 17.55 29.24
C ALA A 23 7.23 18.59 29.42
N TYR A 24 8.31 18.22 30.11
CA TYR A 24 9.50 19.07 30.25
C TYR A 24 10.15 19.42 28.90
N ILE A 25 10.29 18.45 27.99
CA ILE A 25 10.84 18.69 26.64
C ILE A 25 10.00 19.74 25.90
N ILE A 26 8.67 19.58 25.91
CA ILE A 26 7.75 20.51 25.23
C ILE A 26 7.79 21.88 25.90
N GLU A 27 7.76 21.96 27.24
CA GLU A 27 7.84 23.21 27.99
C GLU A 27 9.13 23.99 27.69
N LYS A 28 10.27 23.28 27.59
CA LYS A 28 11.57 23.89 27.25
C LYS A 28 11.77 24.13 25.74
N ARG A 29 10.78 23.79 24.91
CA ARG A 29 10.82 23.92 23.44
C ARG A 29 12.01 23.20 22.80
N PHE A 30 12.37 22.04 23.33
CA PHE A 30 13.38 21.19 22.71
C PHE A 30 12.76 20.33 21.62
N ASN A 31 13.53 20.06 20.56
CA ASN A 31 13.11 19.19 19.47
C ASN A 31 13.02 17.74 19.96
N LEU A 32 11.93 17.07 19.56
CA LEU A 32 11.69 15.65 19.81
C LEU A 32 11.52 14.92 18.48
N GLU A 33 12.32 13.90 18.27
CA GLU A 33 12.23 13.00 17.11
C GLU A 33 11.85 11.59 17.59
N TRP A 34 10.87 10.96 16.94
CA TRP A 34 10.56 9.56 17.15
C TRP A 34 9.91 8.93 15.90
N TYR A 35 10.04 7.61 15.79
CA TYR A 35 9.31 6.83 14.79
C TYR A 35 7.91 6.53 15.29
N ILE A 36 6.89 7.15 14.69
CA ILE A 36 5.49 7.00 15.12
C ILE A 36 5.00 5.54 15.01
N GLU A 37 5.58 4.73 14.12
CA GLU A 37 5.30 3.29 13.97
C GLU A 37 5.90 2.42 15.08
N GLY A 38 6.83 2.95 15.87
CA GLY A 38 7.53 2.24 16.95
C GLY A 38 8.62 1.27 16.49
N GLY A 39 8.97 1.22 15.20
CA GLY A 39 10.05 0.40 14.67
C GLY A 39 10.21 0.56 13.16
N ARG A 40 11.15 -0.20 12.58
CA ARG A 40 11.41 -0.21 11.13
C ARG A 40 10.24 -0.86 10.37
N SER A 41 9.91 -0.30 9.22
CA SER A 41 9.00 -0.90 8.24
C SER A 41 9.57 -2.25 7.77
N ARG A 42 8.69 -3.25 7.62
CA ARG A 42 9.10 -4.62 7.25
C ARG A 42 8.72 -4.99 5.83
N THR A 43 7.67 -4.37 5.33
CA THR A 43 7.11 -4.62 3.99
C THR A 43 7.27 -3.43 3.06
N GLY A 44 8.03 -2.40 3.45
CA GLY A 44 8.19 -1.16 2.68
C GLY A 44 7.01 -0.20 2.80
N LYS A 45 5.90 -0.63 3.41
CA LYS A 45 4.75 0.21 3.75
C LYS A 45 4.89 0.78 5.17
N LEU A 46 4.27 1.93 5.40
CA LEU A 46 4.03 2.43 6.74
C LEU A 46 3.08 1.49 7.52
N ARG A 47 3.41 1.24 8.78
CA ARG A 47 2.67 0.45 9.76
C ARG A 47 1.71 1.35 10.54
N LYS A 48 0.77 0.73 11.27
CA LYS A 48 -0.13 1.48 12.16
C LYS A 48 0.68 2.35 13.15
N PRO A 49 0.30 3.63 13.35
CA PRO A 49 0.94 4.48 14.34
C PRO A 49 0.70 3.97 15.77
N MET A 50 1.74 4.08 16.60
CA MET A 50 1.73 3.84 18.04
C MET A 50 1.40 5.15 18.75
N LEU A 51 0.17 5.28 19.24
CA LEU A 51 -0.36 6.56 19.75
C LEU A 51 0.23 7.00 21.09
N GLY A 52 0.94 6.14 21.83
CA GLY A 52 1.34 6.40 23.21
C GLY A 52 2.19 7.68 23.39
N LEU A 53 3.24 7.85 22.59
CA LEU A 53 4.06 9.07 22.64
C LEU A 53 3.30 10.30 22.17
N LEU A 54 2.51 10.16 21.11
CA LEU A 54 1.69 11.25 20.58
C LEU A 54 0.68 11.72 21.64
N ASN A 55 0.07 10.80 22.40
CA ASN A 55 -0.83 11.12 23.50
C ASN A 55 -0.13 11.96 24.57
N TYR A 56 1.09 11.59 24.97
CA TYR A 56 1.84 12.37 25.96
C TYR A 56 2.22 13.77 25.46
N VAL A 57 2.51 13.91 24.17
CA VAL A 57 2.75 15.24 23.56
C VAL A 57 1.47 16.07 23.58
N VAL A 58 0.33 15.49 23.21
CA VAL A 58 -0.97 16.17 23.26
C VAL A 58 -1.33 16.58 24.70
N ASP A 59 -1.16 15.68 25.67
CA ASP A 59 -1.38 15.96 27.10
C ASP A 59 -0.50 17.13 27.58
N ALA A 60 0.77 17.17 27.16
CA ALA A 60 1.70 18.24 27.52
C ALA A 60 1.32 19.58 26.89
N VAL A 61 0.92 19.60 25.62
CA VAL A 61 0.43 20.81 24.93
C VAL A 61 -0.83 21.35 25.61
N GLY A 62 -1.72 20.47 26.05
CA GLY A 62 -2.94 20.86 26.77
C GLY A 62 -2.70 21.47 28.16
N GLN A 63 -1.55 21.20 28.78
CA GLN A 63 -1.17 21.73 30.10
C GLN A 63 -0.47 23.09 30.04
N LEU A 64 -0.03 23.50 28.85
CA LEU A 64 0.71 24.73 28.63
C LEU A 64 -0.21 25.76 27.95
N ASP A 65 -0.51 26.84 28.65
CA ASP A 65 -1.24 27.98 28.07
C ASP A 65 -0.45 28.56 26.90
N ASP A 66 -1.14 28.81 25.77
CA ASP A 66 -0.59 29.38 24.53
C ASP A 66 0.60 28.65 23.86
N ALA A 67 0.93 27.42 24.28
CA ALA A 67 1.95 26.61 23.61
C ALA A 67 1.35 25.81 22.45
N ASP A 68 2.00 25.83 21.29
CA ASP A 68 1.71 24.93 20.17
C ASP A 68 2.97 24.16 19.77
N VAL A 69 2.77 22.94 19.26
CA VAL A 69 3.83 22.06 18.78
C VAL A 69 3.63 21.84 17.29
N THR A 70 4.65 22.16 16.51
CA THR A 70 4.66 21.84 15.08
C THR A 70 5.20 20.43 14.89
N ILE A 71 4.35 19.53 14.39
CA ILE A 71 4.75 18.21 13.92
C ILE A 71 5.35 18.38 12.52
N VAL A 72 6.54 17.82 12.29
CA VAL A 72 7.18 17.79 10.97
C VAL A 72 7.20 16.34 10.47
N PRO A 73 6.24 15.94 9.62
CA PRO A 73 6.25 14.64 8.97
C PRO A 73 7.58 14.43 8.23
N THR A 74 8.29 13.34 8.52
CA THR A 74 9.62 13.08 7.95
C THR A 74 9.65 11.68 7.36
N SER A 75 10.06 11.57 6.09
CA SER A 75 10.29 10.31 5.40
C SER A 75 11.77 10.11 5.14
N ILE A 76 12.28 8.91 5.43
CA ILE A 76 13.65 8.51 5.19
C ILE A 76 13.63 7.20 4.41
N VAL A 77 14.08 7.24 3.16
CA VAL A 77 14.14 6.09 2.27
C VAL A 77 15.59 5.79 1.93
N TYR A 78 15.95 4.50 1.97
CA TYR A 78 17.26 4.01 1.59
C TYR A 78 17.14 3.20 0.31
N ASP A 79 18.04 3.44 -0.65
CA ASP A 79 18.04 2.69 -1.91
C ASP A 79 18.38 1.20 -1.70
N GLN A 80 19.15 0.85 -0.66
CA GLN A 80 19.43 -0.53 -0.28
C GLN A 80 19.36 -0.74 1.22
N LEU A 81 18.83 -1.90 1.62
CA LEU A 81 18.75 -2.32 3.02
C LEU A 81 19.19 -3.79 3.12
N GLN A 82 20.31 -4.01 3.81
CA GLN A 82 20.94 -5.34 3.92
C GLN A 82 20.10 -6.36 4.68
N GLU A 83 19.16 -5.90 5.51
CA GLU A 83 18.32 -6.75 6.33
C GLU A 83 17.00 -7.14 5.67
N VAL A 84 16.67 -6.60 4.48
CA VAL A 84 15.35 -6.82 3.86
C VAL A 84 15.13 -8.29 3.53
N GLY A 85 16.15 -9.02 3.07
CA GLY A 85 16.03 -10.46 2.79
C GLY A 85 15.61 -11.28 4.02
N ALA A 86 16.22 -11.00 5.17
CA ALA A 86 15.90 -11.71 6.42
C ALA A 86 14.50 -11.34 6.96
N ILE A 87 14.14 -10.05 6.87
CA ILE A 87 12.83 -9.55 7.31
C ILE A 87 11.72 -10.09 6.41
N ALA A 88 11.91 -10.03 5.09
CA ALA A 88 10.97 -10.52 4.10
C ALA A 88 10.78 -12.04 4.20
N ALA A 89 11.85 -12.80 4.49
CA ALA A 89 11.76 -14.23 4.76
C ALA A 89 10.98 -14.54 6.05
N GLU A 90 11.15 -13.76 7.12
CA GLU A 90 10.36 -13.88 8.37
C GLU A 90 8.86 -13.65 8.10
N ASP A 91 8.55 -12.61 7.32
CA ASP A 91 7.18 -12.24 6.94
C ASP A 91 6.54 -13.30 6.02
N ALA A 92 7.31 -13.98 5.17
CA ALA A 92 6.84 -15.11 4.33
C ALA A 92 6.66 -16.44 5.11
N GLY A 93 6.83 -16.44 6.44
CA GLY A 93 6.68 -17.63 7.28
C GLY A 93 7.98 -18.20 7.88
N GLY A 94 9.13 -17.60 7.58
CA GLY A 94 10.41 -17.98 8.17
C GLY A 94 10.49 -17.71 9.67
N VAL A 95 11.40 -18.42 10.35
CA VAL A 95 11.66 -18.24 11.79
C VAL A 95 12.74 -17.18 11.99
N LYS A 96 12.49 -16.23 12.90
CA LYS A 96 13.49 -15.22 13.28
C LYS A 96 14.73 -15.88 13.89
N LYS A 97 15.87 -15.74 13.24
CA LYS A 97 17.15 -16.17 13.83
C LYS A 97 17.65 -15.09 14.80
N PRO A 98 18.07 -15.43 16.03
CA PRO A 98 18.66 -14.46 16.94
C PRO A 98 19.95 -13.88 16.31
N GLU A 99 20.04 -12.55 16.25
CA GLU A 99 21.20 -11.85 15.70
C GLU A 99 22.39 -12.02 16.67
N GLY A 100 23.40 -12.78 16.26
CA GLY A 100 24.62 -13.02 17.02
C GLY A 100 25.76 -12.06 16.66
N VAL A 101 26.90 -12.17 17.35
CA VAL A 101 28.11 -11.35 17.12
C VAL A 101 28.61 -11.43 15.66
N GLY A 102 28.44 -12.58 15.00
CA GLY A 102 28.78 -12.76 13.58
C GLY A 102 27.90 -11.96 12.62
N TRP A 103 26.64 -11.68 12.96
CA TRP A 103 25.78 -10.77 12.20
C TRP A 103 26.29 -9.32 12.31
N LEU A 104 26.71 -8.91 13.52
CA LEU A 104 27.24 -7.57 13.79
C LEU A 104 28.55 -7.29 13.02
N LEU A 105 29.43 -8.28 12.93
CA LEU A 105 30.65 -8.23 12.11
C LEU A 105 30.36 -8.16 10.61
N ARG A 106 29.34 -8.89 10.14
CA ARG A 106 28.93 -8.88 8.73
C ARG A 106 28.28 -7.54 8.36
N TYR A 107 27.44 -6.99 9.24
CA TYR A 107 26.85 -5.66 9.15
C TYR A 107 27.93 -4.57 9.11
N ALA A 108 28.90 -4.59 10.04
CA ALA A 108 29.99 -3.63 10.08
C ALA A 108 30.92 -3.70 8.85
N LYS A 109 31.15 -4.89 8.30
CA LYS A 109 31.91 -5.06 7.04
C LYS A 109 31.15 -4.52 5.85
N ALA A 110 29.83 -4.70 5.83
CA ALA A 110 28.99 -4.33 4.72
C ALA A 110 28.54 -2.84 4.78
N GLN A 111 28.74 -2.16 5.91
CA GLN A 111 28.76 -0.69 6.03
C GLN A 111 29.95 -0.03 5.29
N ARG A 112 30.96 -0.80 4.86
CA ARG A 112 32.13 -0.28 4.13
C ARG A 112 31.94 -0.20 2.62
N SER A 113 30.86 -0.74 2.08
CA SER A 113 30.47 -0.62 0.67
C SER A 113 29.45 0.50 0.50
N TYR A 114 29.48 1.20 -0.64
CA TYR A 114 28.41 2.13 -1.00
C TYR A 114 27.09 1.35 -1.19
N LEU A 115 26.07 1.70 -0.40
CA LEU A 115 24.75 1.04 -0.37
C LEU A 115 23.66 1.89 -1.03
N GLY A 116 24.03 2.81 -1.92
CA GLY A 116 23.11 3.77 -2.53
C GLY A 116 22.90 5.01 -1.67
N ASP A 117 21.86 5.77 -2.00
CA ASP A 117 21.57 7.04 -1.34
C ASP A 117 20.51 6.89 -0.23
N ALA A 118 20.63 7.76 0.78
CA ALA A 118 19.58 7.99 1.76
C ALA A 118 18.84 9.27 1.40
N ARG A 119 17.55 9.17 1.12
CA ARG A 119 16.69 10.29 0.74
C ARG A 119 15.85 10.70 1.93
N VAL A 120 16.03 11.93 2.37
CA VAL A 120 15.24 12.54 3.45
C VAL A 120 14.31 13.59 2.85
N ARG A 121 13.02 13.48 3.15
CA ARG A 121 12.01 14.45 2.72
C ARG A 121 11.10 14.80 3.90
N PHE A 122 10.66 16.05 3.91
CA PHE A 122 9.74 16.57 4.93
C PHE A 122 8.39 16.85 4.28
N GLY A 123 7.32 16.37 4.93
CA GLY A 123 5.94 16.70 4.56
C GLY A 123 5.54 18.07 5.07
N ARG A 124 4.28 18.45 4.86
CA ARG A 124 3.78 19.75 5.31
C ARG A 124 3.80 19.79 6.84
N PRO A 125 4.41 20.81 7.47
CA PRO A 125 4.35 20.96 8.92
C PRO A 125 2.91 21.13 9.41
N ILE A 126 2.57 20.48 10.52
CA ILE A 126 1.22 20.43 11.09
C ILE A 126 1.24 21.05 12.48
N SER A 127 0.41 22.07 12.72
CA SER A 127 0.14 22.55 14.08
C SER A 127 -0.65 21.49 14.85
N MET A 128 -0.18 21.11 16.03
CA MET A 128 -0.86 20.13 16.87
C MET A 128 -2.24 20.64 17.28
N ARG A 129 -2.36 21.91 17.68
CA ARG A 129 -3.65 22.50 18.07
C ARG A 129 -4.64 22.52 16.90
N ALA A 130 -4.22 23.02 15.74
CA ALA A 130 -5.10 23.07 14.57
C ALA A 130 -5.55 21.66 14.14
N ALA A 131 -4.65 20.68 14.16
CA ALA A 131 -4.99 19.30 13.82
C ALA A 131 -5.96 18.67 14.83
N LEU A 132 -5.79 18.96 16.12
CA LEU A 132 -6.73 18.51 17.16
C LEU A 132 -8.10 19.17 16.99
N ASP A 133 -8.17 20.45 16.64
CA ASP A 133 -9.43 21.17 16.44
C ASP A 133 -10.18 20.65 15.21
N GLU A 134 -9.48 20.46 14.09
CA GLU A 134 -10.05 19.88 12.87
C GLU A 134 -10.52 18.42 13.07
N ALA A 135 -9.83 17.66 13.93
CA ALA A 135 -10.23 16.28 14.23
C ALA A 135 -11.57 16.20 15.00
N GLY A 136 -11.99 17.31 15.63
CA GLY A 136 -13.17 17.39 16.49
C GLY A 136 -13.04 16.60 17.78
N ASP A 137 -14.12 16.49 18.55
CA ASP A 137 -14.14 15.76 19.81
C ASP A 137 -14.39 14.25 19.62
N GLY A 138 -14.06 13.48 20.66
CA GLY A 138 -14.36 12.05 20.76
C GLY A 138 -13.13 11.13 20.82
N PRO A 139 -13.35 9.83 21.02
CA PRO A 139 -12.28 8.87 21.31
C PRO A 139 -11.29 8.68 20.14
N ALA A 140 -11.73 8.93 18.90
CA ALA A 140 -10.89 8.80 17.70
C ALA A 140 -10.10 10.07 17.35
N ARG A 141 -10.19 11.14 18.15
CA ARG A 141 -9.52 12.43 17.87
C ARG A 141 -8.02 12.27 17.63
N LEU A 142 -7.34 11.55 18.52
CA LEU A 142 -5.89 11.29 18.41
C LEU A 142 -5.54 10.42 17.20
N GLU A 143 -6.39 9.43 16.88
CA GLU A 143 -6.20 8.56 15.71
C GLU A 143 -6.29 9.35 14.40
N LYS A 144 -7.24 10.30 14.29
CA LYS A 144 -7.34 11.18 13.13
C LYS A 144 -6.09 12.03 12.93
N VAL A 145 -5.55 12.61 14.00
CA VAL A 145 -4.29 13.38 13.96
C VAL A 145 -3.13 12.48 13.52
N ALA A 146 -3.01 11.29 14.12
CA ALA A 146 -1.97 10.33 13.75
C ALA A 146 -2.08 9.94 12.28
N PHE A 147 -3.28 9.64 11.77
CA PHE A 147 -3.48 9.30 10.36
C PHE A 147 -3.16 10.44 9.41
N ARG A 148 -3.46 11.69 9.77
CA ARG A 148 -3.01 12.86 9.00
C ARG A 148 -1.49 12.94 8.93
N VAL A 149 -0.78 12.72 10.05
CA VAL A 149 0.68 12.67 10.06
C VAL A 149 1.20 11.55 9.14
N MET A 150 0.58 10.38 9.18
CA MET A 150 0.97 9.24 8.33
C MET A 150 0.74 9.51 6.83
N ASP A 151 -0.38 10.15 6.48
CA ASP A 151 -0.69 10.56 5.11
C ASP A 151 0.30 11.61 4.58
N GLU A 152 0.74 12.54 5.43
CA GLU A 152 1.80 13.50 5.07
C GLU A 152 3.19 12.85 4.94
N ILE A 153 3.52 11.85 5.77
CA ILE A 153 4.75 11.05 5.59
C ILE A 153 4.72 10.33 4.25
N ASN A 154 3.61 9.65 3.91
CA ASN A 154 3.42 9.00 2.62
C ASN A 154 3.57 10.01 1.47
N SER A 155 2.84 11.13 1.51
CA SER A 155 2.90 12.16 0.47
C SER A 155 4.33 12.70 0.24
N ALA A 156 5.13 12.81 1.30
CA ALA A 156 6.54 13.22 1.21
C ALA A 156 7.50 12.11 0.78
N THR A 157 7.10 10.83 0.85
CA THR A 157 7.99 9.68 0.64
C THR A 157 8.44 9.60 -0.83
N PRO A 158 9.76 9.62 -1.11
CA PRO A 158 10.26 9.59 -2.47
C PRO A 158 10.05 8.24 -3.15
N ILE A 159 9.69 8.30 -4.42
CA ILE A 159 9.69 7.14 -5.32
C ILE A 159 11.12 6.93 -5.81
N THR A 160 11.65 5.72 -5.63
CA THR A 160 13.02 5.38 -6.07
C THR A 160 13.00 4.59 -7.38
N ALA A 161 14.12 4.59 -8.11
CA ALA A 161 14.26 3.79 -9.32
C ALA A 161 14.13 2.29 -9.02
N THR A 162 14.61 1.83 -7.85
CA THR A 162 14.46 0.43 -7.40
C THR A 162 13.00 0.09 -7.09
N SER A 163 12.22 1.02 -6.52
CA SER A 163 10.77 0.87 -6.34
C SER A 163 10.04 0.72 -7.68
N LEU A 164 10.40 1.52 -8.68
CA LEU A 164 9.80 1.45 -10.02
C LEU A 164 10.16 0.16 -10.75
N VAL A 165 11.43 -0.26 -10.70
CA VAL A 165 11.83 -1.56 -11.27
C VAL A 165 11.11 -2.71 -10.55
N GLY A 166 10.98 -2.65 -9.23
CA GLY A 166 10.18 -3.63 -8.47
C GLY A 166 8.70 -3.65 -8.89
N PHE A 167 8.12 -2.48 -9.16
CA PHE A 167 6.75 -2.34 -9.68
C PHE A 167 6.59 -2.99 -11.06
N ALA A 168 7.52 -2.73 -11.98
CA ALA A 168 7.50 -3.33 -13.32
C ALA A 168 7.72 -4.85 -13.25
N ALA A 169 8.77 -5.29 -12.55
CA ALA A 169 9.20 -6.69 -12.52
C ALA A 169 8.22 -7.63 -11.78
N LEU A 170 7.53 -7.15 -10.74
CA LEU A 170 6.48 -7.94 -10.07
C LEU A 170 5.18 -8.00 -10.86
N GLY A 171 5.00 -7.13 -11.86
CA GLY A 171 3.90 -7.18 -12.81
C GLY A 171 4.06 -8.30 -13.86
N ALA A 172 5.28 -8.80 -14.09
CA ALA A 172 5.50 -9.97 -14.94
C ALA A 172 4.83 -11.19 -14.28
N GLN A 173 3.94 -11.87 -15.00
CA GLN A 173 3.38 -13.15 -14.60
C GLN A 173 4.45 -14.26 -14.70
N ASP A 174 5.48 -14.18 -13.84
CA ASP A 174 6.63 -15.08 -13.79
C ASP A 174 7.51 -15.14 -15.07
N ARG A 175 7.35 -14.17 -15.96
CA ARG A 175 8.22 -14.00 -17.13
C ARG A 175 9.44 -13.13 -16.82
N ALA A 176 10.49 -13.31 -17.61
CA ALA A 176 11.58 -12.35 -17.68
C ALA A 176 11.23 -11.22 -18.67
N TYR A 177 11.87 -10.07 -18.50
CA TYR A 177 11.77 -8.92 -19.39
C TYR A 177 13.12 -8.57 -19.99
N THR A 178 13.15 -8.19 -21.27
CA THR A 178 14.29 -7.47 -21.86
C THR A 178 14.36 -6.05 -21.30
N LEU A 179 15.49 -5.37 -21.50
CA LEU A 179 15.63 -3.97 -21.09
C LEU A 179 14.58 -3.05 -21.75
N PRO A 180 14.33 -3.11 -23.08
CA PRO A 180 13.28 -2.31 -23.73
C PRO A 180 11.88 -2.58 -23.17
N GLU A 181 11.54 -3.83 -22.83
CA GLU A 181 10.23 -4.13 -22.25
C GLU A 181 10.04 -3.50 -20.86
N ILE A 182 11.09 -3.50 -20.03
CA ILE A 182 11.04 -2.80 -18.73
C ILE A 182 10.84 -1.30 -18.95
N GLU A 183 11.56 -0.71 -19.92
CA GLU A 183 11.41 0.70 -20.25
C GLU A 183 10.00 1.04 -20.76
N ALA A 184 9.41 0.18 -21.58
CA ALA A 184 8.05 0.34 -22.07
C ALA A 184 7.03 0.36 -20.92
N VAL A 185 7.21 -0.47 -19.89
CA VAL A 185 6.38 -0.46 -18.68
C VAL A 185 6.63 0.80 -17.83
N LEU A 186 7.88 1.26 -17.73
CA LEU A 186 8.25 2.40 -16.90
C LEU A 186 7.93 3.76 -17.53
N ALA A 187 7.93 3.87 -18.86
CA ALA A 187 7.69 5.12 -19.57
C ALA A 187 6.37 5.82 -19.19
N PRO A 188 5.19 5.16 -19.26
CA PRO A 188 3.93 5.81 -18.87
C PRO A 188 3.88 6.12 -17.37
N LEU A 189 4.55 5.32 -16.53
CA LEU A 189 4.62 5.56 -15.09
C LEU A 189 5.46 6.80 -14.76
N LEU A 190 6.56 7.04 -15.49
CA LEU A 190 7.37 8.25 -15.34
C LEU A 190 6.60 9.50 -15.78
N ASP A 191 5.87 9.43 -16.89
CA ASP A 191 4.99 10.53 -17.35
C ASP A 191 3.89 10.83 -16.32
N TYR A 192 3.25 9.80 -15.76
CA TYR A 192 2.28 9.97 -14.66
C TYR A 192 2.90 10.65 -13.43
N ILE A 193 4.08 10.20 -12.99
CA ILE A 193 4.81 10.77 -11.85
C ILE A 193 5.13 12.25 -12.08
N GLU A 194 5.59 12.61 -13.27
CA GLU A 194 5.90 13.98 -13.66
C GLU A 194 4.64 14.85 -13.67
N ARG A 195 3.57 14.41 -14.34
CA ARG A 195 2.29 15.17 -14.43
C ARG A 195 1.63 15.39 -13.08
N ARG A 196 1.75 14.43 -12.16
CA ARG A 196 1.25 14.56 -10.78
C ARG A 196 2.17 15.39 -9.88
N GLY A 197 3.39 15.71 -10.31
CA GLY A 197 4.39 16.36 -9.46
C GLY A 197 4.80 15.51 -8.26
N LEU A 198 4.77 14.18 -8.39
CA LEU A 198 5.17 13.26 -7.33
C LEU A 198 6.69 13.33 -7.09
N PRO A 199 7.18 12.96 -5.90
CA PRO A 199 8.61 12.95 -5.59
C PRO A 199 9.33 11.76 -6.27
N GLY A 200 9.32 11.76 -7.60
CA GLY A 200 9.88 10.74 -8.49
C GLY A 200 11.41 10.59 -8.43
N PRO A 201 11.95 9.48 -8.96
CA PRO A 201 13.38 9.37 -9.20
C PRO A 201 13.80 10.26 -10.37
N ASP A 202 15.11 10.44 -10.54
CA ASP A 202 15.65 10.95 -11.81
C ASP A 202 15.25 9.97 -12.94
N PRO A 203 14.49 10.41 -13.97
CA PRO A 203 14.07 9.55 -15.08
C PRO A 203 15.23 8.87 -15.80
N ALA A 204 16.44 9.45 -15.77
CA ALA A 204 17.63 8.84 -16.36
C ALA A 204 18.01 7.51 -15.69
N LEU A 205 17.66 7.29 -14.42
CA LEU A 205 17.90 6.02 -13.70
C LEU A 205 16.92 4.90 -14.10
N CYS A 206 15.89 5.24 -14.87
CA CYS A 206 14.85 4.33 -15.34
C CYS A 206 14.89 4.11 -16.86
N ARG A 207 15.97 4.56 -17.54
CA ARG A 207 16.18 4.40 -18.98
C ARG A 207 17.63 4.05 -19.31
N GLY A 208 17.84 3.34 -20.42
CA GLY A 208 19.13 2.94 -20.97
C GLY A 208 20.14 2.46 -19.93
N VAL A 209 21.32 3.09 -19.93
CA VAL A 209 22.42 2.76 -19.01
C VAL A 209 22.04 2.94 -17.53
N GLY A 210 21.19 3.92 -17.22
CA GLY A 210 20.74 4.14 -15.84
C GLY A 210 19.85 3.01 -15.35
N LEU A 211 18.94 2.51 -16.18
CA LEU A 211 18.13 1.33 -15.86
C LEU A 211 19.00 0.08 -15.67
N VAL A 212 19.99 -0.14 -16.55
CA VAL A 212 20.96 -1.24 -16.41
C VAL A 212 21.71 -1.14 -15.07
N ARG A 213 22.11 0.07 -14.65
CA ARG A 213 22.75 0.30 -13.36
C ARG A 213 21.82 -0.07 -12.20
N THR A 214 20.56 0.36 -12.25
CA THR A 214 19.54 0.04 -11.24
C THR A 214 19.31 -1.48 -11.17
N LEU A 215 19.19 -2.16 -12.31
CA LEU A 215 19.03 -3.61 -12.40
C LEU A 215 20.25 -4.37 -11.85
N ARG A 216 21.46 -3.93 -12.17
CA ARG A 216 22.70 -4.51 -11.61
C ARG A 216 22.80 -4.34 -10.10
N VAL A 217 22.33 -3.21 -9.57
CA VAL A 217 22.24 -2.99 -8.11
C VAL A 217 21.27 -4.00 -7.48
N LEU A 218 20.09 -4.20 -8.06
CA LEU A 218 19.13 -5.19 -7.58
C LEU A 218 19.67 -6.62 -7.73
N ALA A 219 20.40 -6.92 -8.79
CA ALA A 219 21.01 -8.23 -9.02
C ALA A 219 22.16 -8.53 -8.06
N GLY A 220 23.01 -7.55 -7.76
CA GLY A 220 24.06 -7.67 -6.73
C GLY A 220 23.49 -7.98 -5.33
N ASN A 221 22.23 -7.59 -5.09
CA ASN A 221 21.48 -7.90 -3.87
C ASN A 221 20.60 -9.16 -3.99
N GLY A 222 20.68 -9.88 -5.12
CA GLY A 222 19.92 -11.10 -5.38
C GLY A 222 18.42 -10.89 -5.61
N VAL A 223 17.94 -9.66 -5.78
CA VAL A 223 16.50 -9.37 -5.96
C VAL A 223 16.04 -9.77 -7.36
N VAL A 224 16.85 -9.47 -8.36
CA VAL A 224 16.65 -9.86 -9.76
C VAL A 224 17.83 -10.69 -10.24
N SER A 225 17.63 -11.52 -11.24
CA SER A 225 18.69 -12.22 -11.97
C SER A 225 18.73 -11.73 -13.41
N CYS A 226 19.90 -11.85 -14.04
CA CYS A 226 20.08 -11.60 -15.46
C CYS A 226 20.52 -12.90 -16.14
N TYR A 227 19.86 -13.25 -17.24
CA TYR A 227 20.29 -14.31 -18.14
C TYR A 227 20.85 -13.68 -19.42
N GLU A 228 22.10 -14.00 -19.74
CA GLU A 228 22.86 -13.41 -20.85
C GLU A 228 23.21 -14.44 -21.94
N GLY A 229 22.73 -15.68 -21.83
CA GLY A 229 23.07 -16.77 -22.75
C GLY A 229 22.26 -16.77 -24.06
N GLY A 230 21.34 -15.82 -24.25
CA GLY A 230 20.52 -15.67 -25.45
C GLY A 230 21.01 -14.53 -26.36
N SER A 231 20.21 -14.20 -27.38
CA SER A 231 20.45 -13.04 -28.25
C SER A 231 20.29 -11.70 -27.53
N GLU A 232 19.50 -11.67 -26.46
CA GLU A 232 19.24 -10.50 -25.62
C GLU A 232 19.38 -10.86 -24.14
N GLN A 233 19.73 -9.84 -23.33
CA GLN A 233 19.73 -9.96 -21.88
C GLN A 233 18.31 -9.88 -21.36
N VAL A 234 17.92 -10.84 -20.53
CA VAL A 234 16.61 -10.84 -19.86
C VAL A 234 16.76 -10.82 -18.36
N TRP A 235 15.84 -10.12 -17.70
CA TRP A 235 15.85 -9.87 -16.26
C TRP A 235 14.57 -10.41 -15.63
N SER A 236 14.69 -11.11 -14.50
CA SER A 236 13.53 -11.63 -13.76
C SER A 236 13.72 -11.50 -12.26
N VAL A 237 12.61 -11.46 -11.52
CA VAL A 237 12.66 -11.48 -10.05
C VAL A 237 13.10 -12.87 -9.59
N VAL A 238 14.10 -12.93 -8.71
CA VAL A 238 14.54 -14.19 -8.10
C VAL A 238 13.41 -14.73 -7.21
N PRO A 239 12.91 -15.96 -7.44
CA PRO A 239 11.74 -16.49 -6.74
C PRO A 239 11.81 -16.37 -5.21
N GLU A 240 12.97 -16.68 -4.62
CA GLU A 240 13.21 -16.65 -3.17
C GLU A 240 13.21 -15.23 -2.60
N ASN A 241 13.49 -14.22 -3.43
CA ASN A 241 13.59 -12.81 -3.02
C ASN A 241 12.40 -11.97 -3.50
N ARG A 242 11.30 -12.60 -3.89
CA ARG A 242 10.09 -11.88 -4.32
C ARG A 242 9.54 -10.93 -3.26
N ALA A 243 9.58 -11.34 -1.99
CA ALA A 243 9.15 -10.48 -0.88
C ALA A 243 10.07 -9.25 -0.71
N VAL A 244 11.36 -9.36 -1.09
CA VAL A 244 12.30 -8.23 -1.13
C VAL A 244 11.97 -7.29 -2.29
N ALA A 245 11.67 -7.83 -3.47
CA ALA A 245 11.18 -7.01 -4.59
C ALA A 245 9.89 -6.27 -4.20
N ALA A 246 8.99 -6.94 -3.49
CA ALA A 246 7.73 -6.36 -3.02
C ALA A 246 7.98 -5.24 -2.01
N TYR A 247 8.96 -5.39 -1.12
CA TYR A 247 9.40 -4.33 -0.21
C TYR A 247 9.77 -3.05 -0.98
N TYR A 248 10.60 -3.16 -2.03
CA TYR A 248 10.98 -1.99 -2.83
C TYR A 248 9.78 -1.36 -3.53
N ARG A 249 8.94 -2.16 -4.20
CA ARG A 249 7.70 -1.69 -4.85
C ARG A 249 6.80 -0.95 -3.86
N ASN A 250 6.59 -1.54 -2.69
CA ASN A 250 5.68 -1.03 -1.67
C ASN A 250 6.06 0.36 -1.16
N GLY A 251 7.34 0.74 -1.24
CA GLY A 251 7.80 2.09 -0.94
C GLY A 251 7.21 3.18 -1.84
N ALA A 252 6.68 2.83 -3.01
CA ALA A 252 6.03 3.75 -3.94
C ALA A 252 4.52 3.53 -4.09
N LEU A 253 3.98 2.37 -3.69
CA LEU A 253 2.60 1.97 -4.00
C LEU A 253 1.54 2.97 -3.56
N HIS A 254 1.72 3.62 -2.40
CA HIS A 254 0.73 4.57 -1.87
C HIS A 254 0.47 5.76 -2.80
N HIS A 255 1.42 6.12 -3.66
CA HIS A 255 1.23 7.16 -4.68
C HIS A 255 0.34 6.74 -5.87
N PHE A 256 0.09 5.44 -6.02
CA PHE A 256 -0.65 4.87 -7.16
C PHE A 256 -2.03 4.35 -6.77
N VAL A 257 -2.35 4.28 -5.47
CA VAL A 257 -3.62 3.74 -4.97
C VAL A 257 -4.82 4.55 -5.46
N ASP A 258 -4.75 5.87 -5.40
CA ASP A 258 -5.87 6.73 -5.82
C ASP A 258 -6.19 6.51 -7.30
N ARG A 259 -5.16 6.52 -8.16
CA ARG A 259 -5.27 6.18 -9.58
C ARG A 259 -5.86 4.79 -9.81
N ALA A 260 -5.37 3.79 -9.09
CA ALA A 260 -5.84 2.41 -9.18
C ALA A 260 -7.32 2.26 -8.78
N ILE A 261 -7.79 3.00 -7.76
CA ILE A 261 -9.20 3.02 -7.35
C ILE A 261 -10.07 3.65 -8.43
N VAL A 262 -9.60 4.74 -9.07
CA VAL A 262 -10.34 5.36 -10.18
C VAL A 262 -10.48 4.40 -11.35
N GLU A 263 -9.41 3.71 -11.75
CA GLU A 263 -9.44 2.73 -12.84
C GLU A 263 -10.41 1.57 -12.54
N MET A 264 -10.38 1.04 -11.32
CA MET A 264 -11.33 0.01 -10.86
C MET A 264 -12.78 0.48 -10.88
N GLY A 265 -13.03 1.72 -10.46
CA GLY A 265 -14.35 2.34 -10.51
C GLY A 265 -14.83 2.55 -11.94
N MET A 266 -13.96 3.08 -12.81
CA MET A 266 -14.25 3.29 -14.23
C MET A 266 -14.59 1.98 -14.94
N LEU A 267 -13.83 0.90 -14.71
CA LEU A 267 -14.16 -0.42 -15.25
C LEU A 267 -15.55 -0.87 -14.80
N ALA A 268 -15.84 -0.78 -13.50
CA ALA A 268 -17.13 -1.20 -12.94
C ALA A 268 -18.32 -0.45 -13.55
N LEU A 269 -18.13 0.83 -13.87
CA LEU A 269 -19.11 1.66 -14.57
C LEU A 269 -19.21 1.28 -16.06
N ALA A 270 -18.07 1.14 -16.74
CA ALA A 270 -17.98 0.79 -18.16
C ALA A 270 -18.64 -0.57 -18.47
N GLU A 271 -18.58 -1.51 -17.54
CA GLU A 271 -19.21 -2.84 -17.66
C GLU A 271 -20.65 -2.88 -17.14
N GLY A 272 -21.15 -1.76 -16.59
CA GLY A 272 -22.51 -1.65 -16.08
C GLY A 272 -22.76 -2.43 -14.79
N GLU A 273 -21.70 -2.82 -14.07
CA GLU A 273 -21.79 -3.44 -12.75
C GLU A 273 -22.23 -2.43 -11.68
N VAL A 274 -21.85 -1.16 -11.86
CA VAL A 274 -22.27 -0.04 -11.02
C VAL A 274 -23.19 0.86 -11.85
N LYS A 275 -24.40 1.11 -11.33
CA LYS A 275 -25.41 1.95 -11.98
C LYS A 275 -25.92 3.02 -11.02
N ALA A 276 -26.34 4.14 -11.59
CA ALA A 276 -27.12 5.16 -10.91
C ALA A 276 -28.36 4.54 -10.23
N GLY A 277 -28.53 4.76 -8.92
CA GLY A 277 -29.73 4.34 -8.20
C GLY A 277 -29.79 2.85 -7.84
N SER A 278 -28.77 2.05 -8.20
CA SER A 278 -28.72 0.63 -7.82
C SER A 278 -28.02 0.41 -6.49
N THR A 279 -28.64 -0.40 -5.62
CA THR A 279 -27.99 -0.89 -4.40
C THR A 279 -26.71 -1.63 -4.80
N PRO A 280 -25.56 -1.35 -4.13
CA PRO A 280 -24.32 -2.04 -4.47
C PRO A 280 -24.53 -3.55 -4.36
N ILE A 281 -23.99 -4.29 -5.34
CA ILE A 281 -24.35 -5.69 -5.57
C ILE A 281 -24.15 -6.56 -4.31
N ARG A 282 -23.18 -6.25 -3.43
CA ARG A 282 -22.81 -7.14 -2.29
C ARG A 282 -22.20 -6.43 -1.07
N SER A 283 -22.70 -5.27 -0.63
CA SER A 283 -22.19 -4.62 0.59
C SER A 283 -23.30 -4.19 1.55
N ASN A 284 -23.41 -4.89 2.67
CA ASN A 284 -24.23 -4.47 3.83
C ASN A 284 -23.50 -3.43 4.70
N HIS A 285 -22.25 -3.10 4.39
CA HIS A 285 -21.35 -2.34 5.28
C HIS A 285 -20.89 -0.98 4.73
N VAL A 286 -21.24 -0.61 3.49
CA VAL A 286 -20.79 0.65 2.89
C VAL A 286 -21.97 1.53 2.46
N GLY A 287 -22.24 2.53 3.30
CA GLY A 287 -22.95 3.76 2.93
C GLY A 287 -24.47 3.73 3.05
N SER A 288 -25.05 4.92 3.06
CA SER A 288 -26.50 5.12 2.93
C SER A 288 -26.98 4.50 1.60
N PRO A 289 -28.21 3.95 1.55
CA PRO A 289 -28.79 3.46 0.30
C PRO A 289 -28.76 4.55 -0.78
N PRO A 290 -28.65 4.16 -2.08
CA PRO A 290 -28.58 5.11 -3.17
C PRO A 290 -29.81 6.03 -3.16
N ALA A 291 -29.58 7.32 -3.43
CA ALA A 291 -30.67 8.28 -3.57
C ALA A 291 -31.47 7.99 -4.85
N PRO A 292 -32.79 8.26 -4.89
CA PRO A 292 -33.63 8.01 -6.07
C PRO A 292 -33.18 8.75 -7.34
N ASP A 293 -32.40 9.81 -7.18
CA ASP A 293 -31.85 10.71 -8.22
C ASP A 293 -30.32 10.63 -8.34
N GLU A 294 -29.69 9.56 -7.83
CA GLU A 294 -28.24 9.36 -7.90
C GLU A 294 -27.75 9.36 -9.35
N ASN A 295 -26.83 10.27 -9.70
CA ASN A 295 -26.19 10.28 -11.01
C ASN A 295 -24.98 9.32 -11.06
N LEU A 296 -24.43 9.09 -12.27
CA LEU A 296 -23.33 8.14 -12.47
C LEU A 296 -22.06 8.52 -11.69
N LEU A 297 -21.79 9.82 -11.51
CA LEU A 297 -20.66 10.30 -10.72
C LEU A 297 -20.80 9.95 -9.23
N THR A 298 -21.99 10.12 -8.65
CA THR A 298 -22.25 9.75 -7.26
C THR A 298 -22.12 8.23 -7.07
N ALA A 299 -22.61 7.43 -8.03
CA ALA A 299 -22.42 5.98 -8.03
C ALA A 299 -20.92 5.59 -8.09
N ALA A 300 -20.13 6.29 -8.90
CA ALA A 300 -18.67 6.10 -8.94
C ALA A 300 -17.99 6.46 -7.62
N GLN A 301 -18.39 7.57 -6.98
CA GLN A 301 -17.85 7.97 -5.68
C GLN A 301 -18.19 6.96 -4.58
N ARG A 302 -19.42 6.43 -4.56
CA ARG A 302 -19.84 5.35 -3.66
C ARG A 302 -18.98 4.11 -3.85
N GLU A 303 -18.74 3.71 -5.10
CA GLU A 303 -17.91 2.56 -5.41
C GLU A 303 -16.44 2.76 -5.00
N ALA A 304 -15.88 3.94 -5.25
CA ALA A 304 -14.53 4.28 -4.81
C ALA A 304 -14.40 4.24 -3.28
N LEU A 305 -15.42 4.68 -2.53
CA LEU A 305 -15.46 4.57 -1.08
C LEU A 305 -15.57 3.12 -0.60
N ARG A 306 -16.23 2.24 -1.36
CA ARG A 306 -16.29 0.79 -1.08
C ARG A 306 -14.92 0.13 -1.25
N ILE A 307 -14.23 0.41 -2.36
CA ILE A 307 -12.87 -0.08 -2.62
C ILE A 307 -11.91 0.46 -1.55
N ARG A 308 -12.03 1.74 -1.18
CA ARG A 308 -11.28 2.33 -0.06
C ARG A 308 -11.51 1.57 1.25
N ASP A 309 -12.74 1.22 1.57
CA ASP A 309 -13.06 0.48 2.81
C ASP A 309 -12.38 -0.90 2.85
N LEU A 310 -12.35 -1.60 1.72
CA LEU A 310 -11.63 -2.87 1.56
C LEU A 310 -10.11 -2.72 1.76
N LEU A 311 -9.56 -1.52 1.53
CA LEU A 311 -8.12 -1.24 1.59
C LEU A 311 -7.69 -0.49 2.86
N LYS A 312 -8.60 -0.16 3.77
CA LYS A 312 -8.36 0.75 4.92
C LYS A 312 -7.35 0.23 5.96
N PHE A 313 -7.08 -1.07 5.97
CA PHE A 313 -6.06 -1.67 6.83
C PHE A 313 -4.72 -1.86 6.14
N GLU A 314 -4.65 -1.61 4.83
CA GLU A 314 -3.45 -1.69 4.00
C GLU A 314 -2.81 -0.33 3.73
N PHE A 315 -3.65 0.71 3.62
CA PHE A 315 -3.25 2.06 3.27
C PHE A 315 -3.89 3.11 4.20
N PHE A 316 -3.19 4.23 4.36
CA PHE A 316 -3.73 5.42 5.02
C PHE A 316 -4.43 6.28 3.99
N PHE A 317 -5.69 6.62 4.25
CA PHE A 317 -6.48 7.48 3.39
C PHE A 317 -6.84 8.78 4.13
N PRO A 318 -6.88 9.92 3.43
CA PRO A 318 -7.37 11.16 4.01
C PRO A 318 -8.88 11.09 4.32
N PRO A 319 -9.46 12.09 4.99
CA PRO A 319 -10.91 12.20 5.18
C PRO A 319 -11.70 12.04 3.86
N LYS A 320 -12.95 11.57 3.93
CA LYS A 320 -13.75 11.19 2.74
C LYS A 320 -13.83 12.30 1.68
N THR A 321 -14.07 13.54 2.09
CA THR A 321 -14.18 14.69 1.17
C THR A 321 -12.86 14.94 0.44
N GLU A 322 -11.75 14.95 1.17
CA GLU A 322 -10.42 15.15 0.58
C GLU A 322 -10.03 13.98 -0.33
N PHE A 323 -10.32 12.75 0.08
CA PHE A 323 -10.11 11.57 -0.74
C PHE A 323 -10.83 11.67 -2.09
N LEU A 324 -12.13 12.00 -2.10
CA LEU A 324 -12.89 12.18 -3.34
C LEU A 324 -12.35 13.32 -4.20
N HIS A 325 -11.85 14.39 -3.59
CA HIS A 325 -11.16 15.45 -4.30
C HIS A 325 -9.87 14.94 -4.98
N ARG A 326 -9.05 14.14 -4.29
CA ARG A 326 -7.85 13.51 -4.88
C ARG A 326 -8.20 12.60 -6.06
N LEU A 327 -9.29 11.82 -5.98
CA LEU A 327 -9.78 11.03 -7.11
C LEU A 327 -10.21 11.90 -8.30
N GLY A 328 -10.80 13.07 -8.04
CA GLY A 328 -11.12 14.05 -9.08
C GLY A 328 -9.87 14.56 -9.83
N ILE A 329 -8.74 14.70 -9.13
CA ILE A 329 -7.45 15.06 -9.75
C ILE A 329 -6.91 13.91 -10.62
N GLU A 330 -7.13 12.65 -10.24
CA GLU A 330 -6.79 11.51 -11.11
C GLU A 330 -7.62 11.50 -12.39
N LEU A 331 -8.92 11.80 -12.28
CA LEU A 331 -9.81 11.92 -13.44
C LEU A 331 -9.40 13.09 -14.35
N ASP A 332 -8.85 14.17 -13.81
CA ASP A 332 -8.31 15.27 -14.64
C ASP A 332 -7.14 14.84 -15.52
N LEU A 333 -6.35 13.86 -15.06
CA LEU A 333 -5.25 13.30 -15.84
C LEU A 333 -5.72 12.28 -16.86
N LEU A 334 -6.76 11.49 -16.54
CA LEU A 334 -7.35 10.51 -17.46
C LEU A 334 -8.15 11.19 -18.57
N ALA A 335 -9.03 12.13 -18.22
CA ALA A 335 -9.91 12.76 -19.18
C ALA A 335 -9.96 14.27 -18.91
N PRO A 336 -9.01 15.04 -19.46
CA PRO A 336 -9.05 16.49 -19.40
C PRO A 336 -10.39 17.01 -19.95
N GLY A 337 -11.21 17.63 -19.10
CA GLY A 337 -12.55 18.09 -19.48
C GLY A 337 -13.71 17.19 -19.04
N TRP A 338 -13.47 16.11 -18.29
CA TRP A 338 -14.53 15.25 -17.74
C TRP A 338 -15.58 16.03 -16.92
N ARG A 339 -15.20 17.18 -16.33
CA ARG A 339 -16.09 18.06 -15.58
C ARG A 339 -17.11 18.82 -16.45
N ALA A 340 -16.88 18.92 -17.76
CA ALA A 340 -17.76 19.62 -18.69
C ALA A 340 -18.71 18.69 -19.45
N VAL A 341 -18.55 17.37 -19.28
CA VAL A 341 -19.39 16.34 -19.91
C VAL A 341 -20.29 15.69 -18.85
N TYR A 342 -21.34 15.01 -19.32
CA TYR A 342 -22.12 14.12 -18.48
C TYR A 342 -21.63 12.68 -18.76
N PRO A 343 -20.86 12.06 -17.84
CA PRO A 343 -20.29 10.73 -18.10
C PRO A 343 -21.38 9.69 -18.39
N THR A 344 -21.21 8.94 -19.47
CA THR A 344 -22.00 7.75 -19.80
C THR A 344 -21.17 6.48 -19.61
N GLN A 345 -21.81 5.32 -19.70
CA GLN A 345 -21.12 4.03 -19.68
C GLN A 345 -20.13 3.92 -20.86
N GLU A 346 -20.56 4.29 -22.07
CA GLU A 346 -19.75 4.27 -23.28
C GLU A 346 -18.56 5.24 -23.18
N TRP A 347 -18.80 6.46 -22.70
CA TRP A 347 -17.73 7.43 -22.47
C TRP A 347 -16.69 6.89 -21.47
N THR A 348 -17.14 6.24 -20.40
CA THR A 348 -16.25 5.67 -19.39
C THR A 348 -15.40 4.55 -19.97
N TYR A 349 -16.00 3.71 -20.81
CA TYR A 349 -15.31 2.66 -21.56
C TYR A 349 -14.22 3.24 -22.48
N GLU A 350 -14.56 4.23 -23.30
CA GLU A 350 -13.63 4.87 -24.23
C GLU A 350 -12.44 5.52 -23.51
N VAL A 351 -12.69 6.24 -22.41
CA VAL A 351 -11.63 6.86 -21.61
C VAL A 351 -10.71 5.81 -21.00
N LEU A 352 -11.26 4.74 -20.41
CA LEU A 352 -10.44 3.70 -19.78
C LEU A 352 -9.57 2.97 -20.83
N HIS A 353 -10.17 2.56 -21.95
CA HIS A 353 -9.46 1.88 -23.03
C HIS A 353 -8.46 2.79 -23.77
N GLY A 354 -8.68 4.10 -23.80
CA GLY A 354 -7.72 5.08 -24.30
C GLY A 354 -6.40 5.15 -23.53
N HIS A 355 -6.34 4.55 -22.33
CA HIS A 355 -5.14 4.47 -21.49
C HIS A 355 -4.49 3.07 -21.48
N THR A 356 -4.76 2.26 -22.50
CA THR A 356 -4.14 0.93 -22.67
C THR A 356 -2.60 1.04 -22.59
N GLY A 357 -1.99 0.21 -21.72
CA GLY A 357 -0.55 0.22 -21.41
C GLY A 357 -0.11 1.23 -20.34
N ALA A 358 -1.00 2.11 -19.87
CA ALA A 358 -0.72 3.09 -18.81
C ALA A 358 -1.59 2.91 -17.55
N LEU A 359 -2.38 1.84 -17.49
CA LEU A 359 -3.16 1.49 -16.30
C LEU A 359 -2.24 0.96 -15.19
N LEU A 360 -2.61 1.23 -13.94
CA LEU A 360 -1.80 0.94 -12.76
C LEU A 360 -2.51 -0.02 -11.79
N ALA A 361 -3.83 -0.19 -11.90
CA ALA A 361 -4.63 -0.85 -10.88
C ALA A 361 -4.18 -2.27 -10.59
N ARG A 362 -3.95 -3.08 -11.63
CA ARG A 362 -3.51 -4.47 -11.48
C ARG A 362 -2.19 -4.56 -10.72
N ARG A 363 -1.15 -3.83 -11.15
CA ARG A 363 0.18 -3.86 -10.49
C ARG A 363 0.16 -3.26 -9.08
N THR A 364 -0.81 -2.39 -8.78
CA THR A 364 -0.94 -1.71 -7.50
C THR A 364 -1.73 -2.54 -6.48
N LEU A 365 -2.86 -3.12 -6.87
CA LEU A 365 -3.85 -3.66 -5.93
C LEU A 365 -3.91 -5.19 -5.85
N GLN A 366 -3.41 -5.92 -6.84
CA GLN A 366 -3.49 -7.39 -6.89
C GLN A 366 -2.99 -8.09 -5.62
N PRO A 367 -1.82 -7.74 -5.03
CA PRO A 367 -1.32 -8.44 -3.85
C PRO A 367 -2.26 -8.39 -2.65
N PHE A 368 -3.00 -7.29 -2.49
CA PHE A 368 -3.88 -7.08 -1.35
C PHE A 368 -5.18 -7.88 -1.49
N PHE A 369 -5.78 -7.88 -2.69
CA PHE A 369 -6.97 -8.69 -2.93
C PHE A 369 -6.68 -10.19 -3.02
N ASP A 370 -5.49 -10.59 -3.50
CA ASP A 370 -5.03 -11.97 -3.39
C ASP A 370 -4.83 -12.37 -1.92
N ALA A 371 -4.32 -11.48 -1.07
CA ALA A 371 -4.19 -11.76 0.36
C ALA A 371 -5.55 -11.88 1.06
N GLN A 372 -6.50 -11.00 0.72
CA GLN A 372 -7.87 -11.07 1.20
C GLN A 372 -8.57 -12.35 0.76
N LEU A 373 -8.32 -12.84 -0.47
CA LEU A 373 -8.88 -14.10 -0.96
C LEU A 373 -8.51 -15.25 -0.03
N VAL A 374 -7.22 -15.38 0.31
CA VAL A 374 -6.73 -16.46 1.19
C VAL A 374 -7.45 -16.44 2.53
N VAL A 375 -7.56 -15.27 3.16
CA VAL A 375 -8.22 -15.14 4.46
C VAL A 375 -9.73 -15.40 4.34
N ALA A 376 -10.41 -14.85 3.33
CA ALA A 376 -11.83 -15.04 3.10
C ALA A 376 -12.17 -16.52 2.82
N THR A 377 -11.40 -17.19 1.95
CA THR A 377 -11.53 -18.64 1.70
C THR A 377 -11.36 -19.43 2.99
N LYS A 378 -10.34 -19.10 3.81
CA LYS A 378 -10.12 -19.80 5.07
C LYS A 378 -11.26 -19.61 6.06
N LEU A 379 -11.85 -18.41 6.13
CA LEU A 379 -13.02 -18.16 6.98
C LEU A 379 -14.25 -18.94 6.49
N VAL A 380 -14.48 -19.02 5.18
CA VAL A 380 -15.56 -19.83 4.61
C VAL A 380 -15.38 -21.31 4.97
N GLU A 381 -14.16 -21.86 4.87
CA GLU A 381 -13.84 -23.24 5.29
C GLU A 381 -14.14 -23.48 6.78
N LEU A 382 -13.92 -22.48 7.64
CA LEU A 382 -14.22 -22.55 9.07
C LEU A 382 -15.72 -22.53 9.39
N GLY A 383 -16.58 -22.15 8.43
CA GLY A 383 -18.03 -22.11 8.61
C GLY A 383 -18.44 -21.13 9.71
N ASN A 384 -18.91 -21.64 10.87
CA ASN A 384 -19.27 -20.83 12.04
C ASN A 384 -18.18 -20.79 13.12
N THR A 385 -17.08 -21.50 12.92
CA THR A 385 -16.03 -21.61 13.93
C THR A 385 -15.16 -20.35 13.90
N SER A 386 -14.83 -19.87 15.10
CA SER A 386 -13.82 -18.81 15.30
C SER A 386 -12.48 -19.43 15.68
N GLN A 387 -11.40 -18.73 15.34
CA GLN A 387 -10.03 -19.21 15.55
C GLN A 387 -9.15 -18.07 16.06
N GLU A 388 -8.22 -18.41 16.97
CA GLU A 388 -7.18 -17.51 17.45
C GLU A 388 -6.36 -16.96 16.28
N LYS A 389 -6.04 -15.66 16.34
CA LYS A 389 -5.40 -14.92 15.25
C LYS A 389 -4.13 -15.60 14.75
N ASP A 390 -3.21 -15.93 15.64
CA ASP A 390 -1.90 -16.48 15.26
C ASP A 390 -2.03 -17.84 14.55
N VAL A 391 -3.03 -18.65 14.95
CA VAL A 391 -3.31 -19.94 14.32
C VAL A 391 -3.95 -19.73 12.95
N LEU A 392 -4.91 -18.80 12.84
CA LEU A 392 -5.55 -18.47 11.57
C LEU A 392 -4.53 -17.93 10.54
N ILE A 393 -3.62 -17.05 10.95
CA ILE A 393 -2.56 -16.54 10.08
C ILE A 393 -1.60 -17.65 9.65
N ALA A 394 -1.26 -18.59 10.55
CA ALA A 394 -0.43 -19.74 10.20
C ALA A 394 -1.11 -20.66 9.17
N ASP A 395 -2.41 -20.93 9.34
CA ASP A 395 -3.18 -21.71 8.37
C ASP A 395 -3.29 -20.98 7.02
N CYS A 396 -3.48 -19.65 7.03
CA CYS A 396 -3.49 -18.83 5.83
C CYS A 396 -2.14 -18.86 5.10
N LEU A 397 -0.99 -18.96 5.80
CA LEU A 397 0.30 -19.16 5.14
C LEU A 397 0.38 -20.50 4.42
N GLY A 398 -0.18 -21.57 5.01
CA GLY A 398 -0.28 -22.87 4.36
C GLY A 398 -1.16 -22.81 3.11
N LEU A 399 -2.38 -22.29 3.25
CA LEU A 399 -3.35 -22.15 2.17
C LEU A 399 -2.83 -21.22 1.06
N GLY A 400 -2.25 -20.08 1.41
CA GLY A 400 -1.69 -19.13 0.46
C GLY A 400 -0.56 -19.72 -0.38
N ARG A 401 0.32 -20.52 0.23
CA ARG A 401 1.36 -21.26 -0.52
C ARG A 401 0.73 -22.27 -1.49
N GLN A 402 -0.29 -23.01 -1.05
CA GLN A 402 -1.01 -23.93 -1.92
C GLN A 402 -1.64 -23.20 -3.12
N LEU A 403 -2.40 -22.12 -2.87
CA LEU A 403 -3.07 -21.35 -3.92
C LEU A 403 -2.07 -20.66 -4.88
N ALA A 404 -0.90 -20.24 -4.38
CA ALA A 404 0.17 -19.73 -5.22
C ALA A 404 0.78 -20.82 -6.13
N LEU A 405 0.95 -22.05 -5.63
CA LEU A 405 1.44 -23.18 -6.41
C LEU A 405 0.42 -23.67 -7.46
N GLN A 406 -0.88 -23.50 -7.17
CA GLN A 406 -1.97 -23.78 -8.09
C GLN A 406 -2.23 -22.64 -9.11
N ALA A 407 -1.42 -21.57 -9.08
CA ALA A 407 -1.59 -20.37 -9.90
C ALA A 407 -2.95 -19.66 -9.70
N VAL A 408 -3.64 -19.90 -8.57
CA VAL A 408 -4.86 -19.20 -8.19
C VAL A 408 -4.52 -17.77 -7.75
N LEU A 409 -3.43 -17.60 -7.00
CA LEU A 409 -2.90 -16.27 -6.64
C LEU A 409 -2.09 -15.72 -7.81
N ARG A 410 -2.53 -14.58 -8.36
CA ARG A 410 -1.88 -13.92 -9.49
C ARG A 410 -0.60 -13.19 -9.06
N SER A 411 -0.54 -12.75 -7.81
CA SER A 411 0.60 -12.09 -7.18
C SER A 411 1.18 -13.00 -6.10
N LYS A 412 2.26 -13.72 -6.39
CA LYS A 412 2.89 -14.65 -5.43
C LYS A 412 3.47 -13.95 -4.19
N ASP A 413 3.74 -12.66 -4.26
CA ASP A 413 4.12 -11.80 -3.14
C ASP A 413 2.96 -11.48 -2.17
N SER A 414 1.72 -11.88 -2.49
CA SER A 414 0.59 -11.82 -1.56
C SER A 414 0.71 -12.79 -0.38
N VAL A 415 1.58 -13.81 -0.49
CA VAL A 415 1.82 -14.78 0.58
C VAL A 415 2.72 -14.17 1.66
N SER A 416 2.09 -13.47 2.59
CA SER A 416 2.77 -12.67 3.62
C SER A 416 1.95 -12.57 4.90
N LYS A 417 2.60 -12.75 6.06
CA LYS A 417 1.99 -12.52 7.38
C LYS A 417 1.42 -11.11 7.52
N ASP A 418 2.11 -10.10 7.00
CA ASP A 418 1.71 -8.69 7.12
C ASP A 418 0.44 -8.39 6.32
N LEU A 419 0.33 -8.95 5.10
CA LEU A 419 -0.86 -8.79 4.27
C LEU A 419 -2.05 -9.60 4.84
N TYR A 420 -1.79 -10.79 5.36
CA TYR A 420 -2.83 -11.56 6.07
C TYR A 420 -3.27 -10.89 7.38
N ASP A 421 -2.38 -10.19 8.08
CA ASP A 421 -2.75 -9.39 9.26
C ASP A 421 -3.71 -8.25 8.88
N GLY A 422 -3.44 -7.55 7.77
CA GLY A 422 -4.32 -6.51 7.27
C GLY A 422 -5.70 -7.06 6.85
N ALA A 423 -5.74 -8.16 6.11
CA ALA A 423 -6.97 -8.86 5.76
C ALA A 423 -7.73 -9.41 6.98
N TYR A 424 -7.03 -9.95 7.98
CA TYR A 424 -7.62 -10.36 9.26
C TYR A 424 -8.28 -9.19 9.97
N ARG A 425 -7.61 -8.03 10.05
CA ARG A 425 -8.15 -6.83 10.68
C ARG A 425 -9.39 -6.30 9.94
N LEU A 426 -9.43 -6.44 8.62
CA LEU A 426 -10.63 -6.15 7.83
C LEU A 426 -11.78 -7.07 8.19
N ALA A 427 -11.53 -8.38 8.25
CA ALA A 427 -12.52 -9.38 8.62
C ALA A 427 -13.03 -9.17 10.06
N ASP A 428 -12.13 -8.92 10.99
CA ASP A 428 -12.44 -8.66 12.40
C ASP A 428 -13.29 -7.39 12.57
N ASN A 429 -12.92 -6.32 11.86
CA ASN A 429 -13.71 -5.09 11.84
C ASN A 429 -15.13 -5.27 11.27
N ARG A 430 -15.33 -6.29 10.43
CA ARG A 430 -16.64 -6.66 9.87
C ARG A 430 -17.35 -7.75 10.71
N GLY A 431 -16.80 -8.13 11.86
CA GLY A 431 -17.36 -9.18 12.72
C GLY A 431 -17.18 -10.61 12.18
N LEU A 432 -16.45 -10.81 11.09
CA LEU A 432 -16.36 -12.10 10.39
C LEU A 432 -15.49 -13.13 11.12
N ILE A 433 -14.70 -12.72 12.12
CA ILE A 433 -13.86 -13.63 12.90
C ILE A 433 -14.66 -14.33 14.00
N HIS A 434 -15.39 -13.57 14.80
CA HIS A 434 -16.11 -14.06 15.98
C HIS A 434 -17.62 -14.20 15.76
N GLY A 435 -18.19 -13.51 14.77
CA GLY A 435 -19.62 -13.53 14.47
C GLY A 435 -20.48 -12.70 15.42
N GLU A 436 -19.86 -11.82 16.22
CA GLU A 436 -20.60 -10.89 17.06
C GLU A 436 -21.50 -10.01 16.18
N ASP A 437 -22.79 -9.95 16.51
CA ASP A 437 -23.82 -9.18 15.80
C ASP A 437 -24.11 -9.59 14.34
N ILE A 438 -23.69 -10.79 13.90
CA ILE A 438 -24.01 -11.32 12.56
C ILE A 438 -25.08 -12.41 12.65
N VAL A 439 -26.18 -12.22 11.92
CA VAL A 439 -27.32 -13.17 11.89
C VAL A 439 -26.93 -14.53 11.29
N ASP A 440 -26.21 -14.51 10.16
CA ASP A 440 -25.68 -15.72 9.53
C ASP A 440 -24.21 -15.50 9.15
N LEU A 441 -23.31 -16.02 9.99
CA LEU A 441 -21.87 -15.86 9.82
C LEU A 441 -21.35 -16.56 8.56
N ARG A 442 -21.97 -17.67 8.13
CA ARG A 442 -21.54 -18.37 6.91
C ARG A 442 -21.85 -17.54 5.68
N VAL A 443 -23.07 -16.99 5.62
CA VAL A 443 -23.48 -16.09 4.53
C VAL A 443 -22.59 -14.85 4.51
N ALA A 444 -22.36 -14.20 5.65
CA ALA A 444 -21.50 -13.02 5.70
C ALA A 444 -20.04 -13.28 5.28
N ARG A 445 -19.49 -14.46 5.63
CA ARG A 445 -18.15 -14.88 5.18
C ARG A 445 -18.12 -15.16 3.68
N GLN A 446 -19.17 -15.78 3.14
CA GLN A 446 -19.31 -16.01 1.70
C GLN A 446 -19.47 -14.70 0.94
N ASP A 447 -20.29 -13.77 1.43
CA ASP A 447 -20.48 -12.45 0.83
C ASP A 447 -19.16 -11.67 0.74
N TRP A 448 -18.30 -11.77 1.76
CA TRP A 448 -16.98 -11.15 1.71
C TRP A 448 -16.06 -11.84 0.70
N LEU A 449 -16.05 -13.18 0.63
CA LEU A 449 -15.29 -13.92 -0.37
C LEU A 449 -15.71 -13.50 -1.79
N ASP A 450 -17.00 -13.49 -2.06
CA ASP A 450 -17.60 -13.04 -3.31
C ASP A 450 -17.21 -11.59 -3.67
N GLU A 451 -17.21 -10.69 -2.67
CA GLU A 451 -16.80 -9.29 -2.85
C GLU A 451 -15.32 -9.19 -3.26
N VAL A 452 -14.46 -10.02 -2.65
CA VAL A 452 -13.02 -10.08 -2.99
C VAL A 452 -12.82 -10.67 -4.38
N GLU A 453 -13.52 -11.74 -4.73
CA GLU A 453 -13.47 -12.35 -6.07
C GLU A 453 -13.87 -11.34 -7.16
N LEU A 454 -14.93 -10.55 -6.94
CA LEU A 454 -15.31 -9.47 -7.84
C LEU A 454 -14.16 -8.46 -8.05
N MET A 455 -13.44 -8.07 -6.99
CA MET A 455 -12.30 -7.14 -7.14
C MET A 455 -11.17 -7.76 -7.93
N ARG A 456 -10.91 -9.06 -7.74
CA ARG A 456 -9.86 -9.78 -8.47
C ARG A 456 -10.22 -9.96 -9.94
N ASP A 457 -11.48 -10.19 -10.26
CA ASP A 457 -11.97 -10.30 -11.64
C ASP A 457 -11.84 -8.97 -12.38
N ARG A 458 -12.15 -7.85 -11.73
CA ARG A 458 -11.92 -6.51 -12.29
C ARG A 458 -10.44 -6.23 -12.56
N LEU A 459 -9.56 -6.60 -11.64
CA LEU A 459 -8.11 -6.46 -11.86
C LEU A 459 -7.62 -7.35 -13.01
N ALA A 460 -8.21 -8.53 -13.17
CA ALA A 460 -7.91 -9.41 -14.30
C ALA A 460 -8.35 -8.80 -15.63
N ARG A 461 -9.53 -8.18 -15.68
CA ARG A 461 -10.03 -7.47 -16.86
C ARG A 461 -9.18 -6.25 -17.20
N ILE A 462 -8.80 -5.45 -16.20
CA ILE A 462 -7.84 -4.34 -16.40
C ILE A 462 -6.51 -4.86 -16.95
N ALA A 463 -6.00 -5.99 -16.45
CA ALA A 463 -4.79 -6.60 -17.00
C ALA A 463 -4.97 -7.00 -18.47
N SER A 464 -6.12 -7.57 -18.84
CA SER A 464 -6.42 -7.87 -20.25
C SER A 464 -6.50 -6.61 -21.11
N ILE A 465 -7.02 -5.49 -20.59
CA ILE A 465 -6.99 -4.20 -21.29
C ILE A 465 -5.55 -3.74 -21.51
N GLU A 466 -4.68 -3.83 -20.50
CA GLU A 466 -3.26 -3.49 -20.64
C GLU A 466 -2.53 -4.36 -21.66
N ASP A 467 -2.84 -5.66 -21.70
CA ASP A 467 -2.20 -6.64 -22.58
C ASP A 467 -2.65 -6.52 -24.05
N LEU A 468 -3.72 -5.76 -24.36
CA LEU A 468 -4.21 -5.50 -25.72
C LEU A 468 -3.34 -4.54 -26.54
N GLN A 469 -2.17 -4.12 -26.04
CA GLN A 469 -1.22 -3.41 -26.90
C GLN A 469 -0.86 -4.29 -28.11
N PRO A 470 -0.93 -3.75 -29.34
CA PRO A 470 -0.36 -4.45 -30.48
C PRO A 470 1.11 -4.69 -30.20
N ASP A 471 1.61 -5.88 -30.57
CA ASP A 471 3.04 -6.17 -30.58
C ASP A 471 3.76 -5.01 -31.26
N VAL A 472 4.44 -4.16 -30.48
CA VAL A 472 5.32 -3.09 -30.99
C VAL A 472 6.51 -3.69 -31.76
N PHE A 473 6.60 -5.02 -31.82
CA PHE A 473 7.61 -5.81 -32.50
C PHE A 473 7.06 -6.70 -33.64
N GLY A 474 5.78 -6.54 -34.02
CA GLY A 474 5.10 -7.38 -35.02
C GLY A 474 5.03 -6.83 -36.45
N GLU A 475 5.44 -5.58 -36.71
CA GLU A 475 5.36 -4.98 -38.05
C GLU A 475 6.71 -4.35 -38.48
N GLU A 476 7.76 -5.16 -38.54
CA GLU A 476 8.87 -4.95 -39.47
C GLU A 476 9.24 -6.29 -40.14
N GLU A 477 8.29 -6.90 -40.85
CA GLU A 477 8.63 -7.94 -41.83
C GLU A 477 7.57 -8.03 -42.95
N GLN A 478 7.76 -7.18 -43.98
CA GLN A 478 7.72 -7.45 -45.44
C GLN A 478 7.24 -6.27 -46.28
#